data_AF-A0AAW9SF53-F1
#
_entry.id   AF-A0AAW9SF53-F1
#
_cell.length_a   1.000
_cell.length_b   1.000
_cell.length_c   1.000
_cell.angle_alpha   90.00
_cell.angle_beta   90.00
_cell.angle_gamma   90.00
#
_symmetry.space_group_name_H-M   'P 1'
#
loop_
_entity.id
_entity.type
_entity.pdbx_description
1 polymer ?
#
loop_
_entity_poly.entity_id
_entity_poly.type
_entity_poly.pdbx_seq_one_letter_code
_entity_poly.pdbx_strand_id
1 'polypeptide(L)'
;MSKIIKGLKINSRRKEIEKLVDPDGGNLDKFEADGLAIFEQSIGGKVSESLEKGVDAYIFGNKRVSHFGTGGRALDEKSFNKWMEGAFKKHFRDKSIDYYLIDIRKMTQKQKETVQNAVNNMGEEVAKKTYIIK
;
A
#
# COMPACT_ATOMS: atom_id res chain seq x y z
N MET A 1 16.98 3.49 2.01
CA MET A 1 15.99 3.67 3.11
C MET A 1 14.60 3.85 2.52
N SER A 2 13.57 3.27 3.14
CA SER A 2 12.16 3.43 2.75
C SER A 2 11.60 4.82 3.04
N LYS A 3 10.59 5.25 2.27
CA LYS A 3 9.94 6.56 2.44
C LYS A 3 8.77 6.43 3.41
N ILE A 4 8.67 7.37 4.35
CA ILE A 4 7.60 7.42 5.34
C ILE A 4 6.63 8.54 4.98
N ILE A 5 5.35 8.20 4.85
CA ILE A 5 4.27 9.17 4.67
C ILE A 5 3.48 9.26 5.98
N LYS A 6 3.31 10.47 6.52
CA LYS A 6 2.41 10.70 7.67
C LYS A 6 0.96 10.65 7.18
N GLY A 7 0.07 10.00 7.93
CA GLY A 7 -1.37 10.07 7.63
C GLY A 7 -1.89 11.52 7.62
N LEU A 8 -2.22 12.03 6.43
CA LEU A 8 -2.76 13.38 6.26
C LEU A 8 -4.30 13.38 6.31
N LYS A 9 -4.91 14.55 6.56
CA LYS A 9 -6.36 14.72 6.39
C LYS A 9 -6.72 14.51 4.93
N ILE A 10 -7.59 13.54 4.68
CA ILE A 10 -7.97 13.12 3.34
C ILE A 10 -9.04 14.07 2.80
N ASN A 11 -8.78 14.63 1.62
CA ASN A 11 -9.67 15.55 0.94
C ASN A 11 -10.80 14.79 0.20
N SER A 12 -11.67 15.53 -0.51
CA SER A 12 -12.83 14.97 -1.24
C SER A 12 -12.48 13.86 -2.25
N ARG A 13 -11.20 13.75 -2.63
CA ARG A 13 -10.66 12.78 -3.59
C ARG A 13 -10.88 11.31 -3.22
N ARG A 14 -10.95 10.97 -1.93
CA ARG A 14 -11.26 9.61 -1.45
C ARG A 14 -12.48 8.99 -2.13
N LYS A 15 -13.57 9.77 -2.26
CA LYS A 15 -14.84 9.31 -2.84
C LYS A 15 -14.74 8.98 -4.32
N GLU A 16 -13.77 9.55 -5.02
CA GLU A 16 -13.51 9.23 -6.42
C GLU A 16 -12.65 7.97 -6.54
N ILE A 17 -11.68 7.78 -5.64
CA ILE A 17 -10.86 6.57 -5.58
C ILE A 17 -11.70 5.35 -5.20
N GLU A 18 -12.67 5.49 -4.29
CA GLU A 18 -13.64 4.43 -3.94
C GLU A 18 -14.46 3.88 -5.13
N LYS A 19 -14.48 4.60 -6.27
CA LYS A 19 -15.17 4.16 -7.48
C LYS A 19 -14.27 3.34 -8.42
N LEU A 20 -12.97 3.26 -8.14
CA LEU A 20 -12.06 2.41 -8.89
C LEU A 20 -12.37 0.94 -8.59
N VAL A 21 -12.13 0.09 -9.58
CA VAL A 21 -12.21 -1.36 -9.40
C VAL A 21 -10.95 -1.84 -8.69
N ASP A 22 -11.14 -2.62 -7.64
CA ASP A 22 -10.05 -3.32 -6.96
C ASP A 22 -9.38 -4.29 -7.94
N PRO A 23 -8.04 -4.40 -7.98
CA PRO A 23 -7.35 -5.33 -8.89
C PRO A 23 -7.79 -6.79 -8.76
N ASP A 24 -8.30 -7.22 -7.60
CA ASP A 24 -8.86 -8.56 -7.38
C ASP A 24 -10.33 -8.67 -7.87
N GLY A 25 -10.88 -7.63 -8.53
CA GLY A 25 -12.19 -7.61 -9.19
C GLY A 25 -13.37 -7.18 -8.30
N GLY A 26 -13.08 -6.60 -7.14
CA GLY A 26 -14.06 -6.14 -6.16
C GLY A 26 -14.29 -4.62 -6.15
N ASN A 27 -15.14 -4.18 -5.21
CA ASN A 27 -15.22 -2.77 -4.85
C ASN A 27 -14.06 -2.42 -3.93
N LEU A 28 -13.44 -1.28 -4.17
CA LEU A 28 -12.38 -0.78 -3.32
C LEU A 28 -12.87 -0.47 -1.90
N ASP A 29 -12.19 -1.00 -0.89
CA ASP A 29 -12.53 -0.68 0.49
C ASP A 29 -12.09 0.76 0.87
N LYS A 30 -12.79 1.36 1.84
CA LYS A 30 -12.56 2.76 2.23
C LYS A 30 -11.14 3.02 2.74
N PHE A 31 -10.54 2.04 3.40
CA PHE A 31 -9.20 2.16 3.97
C PHE A 31 -8.13 2.11 2.89
N GLU A 32 -8.31 1.28 1.88
CA GLU A 32 -7.45 1.27 0.71
C GLU A 32 -7.58 2.56 -0.11
N ALA A 33 -8.81 3.02 -0.33
CA ALA A 33 -9.04 4.32 -0.98
C ALA A 33 -8.36 5.48 -0.22
N ASP A 34 -8.38 5.42 1.12
CA ASP A 34 -7.67 6.37 1.98
C ASP A 34 -6.15 6.30 1.79
N GLY A 35 -5.59 5.10 1.73
CA GLY A 35 -4.16 4.88 1.54
C GLY A 35 -3.68 5.48 0.21
N LEU A 36 -4.41 5.19 -0.87
CA LEU A 36 -4.12 5.72 -2.21
C LEU A 36 -4.27 7.25 -2.26
N ALA A 37 -5.28 7.83 -1.60
CA ALA A 37 -5.45 9.28 -1.54
C ALA A 37 -4.28 9.97 -0.81
N ILE A 38 -3.80 9.39 0.28
CA ILE A 38 -2.64 9.88 1.03
C ILE A 38 -1.38 9.81 0.16
N PHE A 39 -1.22 8.74 -0.62
CA PHE A 39 -0.13 8.58 -1.57
C PHE A 39 -0.17 9.64 -2.69
N GLU A 40 -1.32 9.84 -3.33
CA GLU A 40 -1.53 10.90 -4.34
C GLU A 40 -1.12 12.28 -3.82
N GLN A 41 -1.56 12.62 -2.61
CA GLN A 41 -1.26 13.91 -1.98
C GLN A 41 0.23 14.07 -1.68
N SER A 42 0.92 12.99 -1.32
CA SER A 42 2.32 13.02 -0.91
C SER A 42 3.29 13.13 -2.08
N ILE A 43 2.91 12.58 -3.24
CA ILE A 43 3.77 12.56 -4.43
C ILE A 43 3.35 13.61 -5.46
N GLY A 44 2.08 14.03 -5.46
CA GLY A 44 1.54 14.97 -6.43
C GLY A 44 1.19 14.27 -7.76
N GLY A 45 -0.01 13.68 -7.83
CA GLY A 45 -0.53 13.04 -9.04
C GLY A 45 -1.87 12.34 -8.77
N LYS A 46 -2.31 11.48 -9.69
CA LYS A 46 -3.54 10.69 -9.54
C LYS A 46 -3.32 9.21 -9.84
N VAL A 47 -3.90 8.36 -9.02
CA VAL A 47 -4.09 6.93 -9.27
C VAL A 47 -5.35 6.72 -10.12
N SER A 48 -5.29 5.68 -10.93
CA SER A 48 -6.35 5.17 -11.78
C SER A 48 -6.36 3.64 -11.71
N GLU A 49 -7.46 3.03 -12.10
CA GLU A 49 -7.58 1.57 -12.17
C GLU A 49 -6.61 0.96 -13.19
N SER A 50 -6.17 -0.27 -12.94
CA SER A 50 -5.48 -1.09 -13.94
C SER A 50 -6.50 -1.96 -14.66
N LEU A 51 -6.47 -1.93 -16.00
CA LEU A 51 -7.28 -2.84 -16.83
C LEU A 51 -6.55 -4.16 -17.13
N GLU A 52 -5.34 -4.34 -16.59
CA GLU A 52 -4.49 -5.50 -16.87
C GLU A 52 -4.82 -6.65 -15.91
N LYS A 53 -5.34 -7.74 -16.47
CA LYS A 53 -5.69 -8.94 -15.69
C LYS A 53 -4.43 -9.58 -15.09
N GLY A 54 -4.49 -9.86 -13.78
CA GLY A 54 -3.45 -10.61 -13.06
C GLY A 54 -2.34 -9.76 -12.46
N VAL A 55 -2.42 -8.43 -12.55
CA VAL A 55 -1.50 -7.49 -11.87
C VAL A 55 -2.27 -6.80 -10.75
N ASP A 56 -1.87 -7.06 -9.50
CA ASP A 56 -2.45 -6.47 -8.29
C ASP A 56 -1.89 -5.05 -8.05
N ALA A 57 -2.25 -4.12 -8.94
CA ALA A 57 -1.75 -2.75 -8.92
C ALA A 57 -2.72 -1.73 -9.53
N TYR A 58 -2.60 -0.49 -9.06
CA TYR A 58 -3.17 0.72 -9.66
C TYR A 58 -2.15 1.40 -10.58
N ILE A 59 -2.63 2.30 -11.43
CA ILE A 59 -1.78 3.09 -12.32
C ILE A 59 -1.65 4.53 -11.79
N PHE A 60 -0.42 4.98 -11.51
CA PHE A 60 -0.08 6.35 -11.16
C PHE A 60 0.82 6.96 -12.26
N GLY A 61 0.26 7.81 -13.11
CA GLY A 61 0.93 8.24 -14.33
C GLY A 61 1.16 7.05 -15.27
N ASN A 62 2.41 6.64 -15.47
CA ASN A 62 2.79 5.44 -16.22
C ASN A 62 3.39 4.32 -15.33
N LYS A 63 3.20 4.42 -14.00
CA LYS A 63 3.81 3.54 -13.00
C LYS A 63 2.78 2.68 -12.29
N ARG A 64 3.17 1.46 -11.93
CA ARG A 64 2.34 0.51 -11.20
C ARG A 64 2.50 0.69 -9.68
N VAL A 65 1.39 0.82 -8.98
CA VAL A 65 1.32 0.97 -7.52
C VAL A 65 0.61 -0.24 -6.92
N SER A 66 1.35 -1.12 -6.24
CA SER A 66 0.74 -2.20 -5.48
C SER A 66 0.50 -1.72 -4.05
N HIS A 67 -0.77 -1.65 -3.66
CA HIS A 67 -1.17 -1.26 -2.31
C HIS A 67 -1.46 -2.50 -1.47
N PHE A 68 -1.02 -2.51 -0.21
CA PHE A 68 -1.41 -3.52 0.74
C PHE A 68 -1.35 -3.04 2.20
N GLY A 69 -2.24 -3.60 3.02
CA GLY A 69 -2.37 -3.24 4.42
C GLY A 69 -3.28 -4.22 5.14
N THR A 70 -3.79 -3.85 6.31
CA THR A 70 -4.68 -4.71 7.10
C THR A 70 -6.17 -4.49 6.82
N GLY A 71 -6.50 -3.65 5.83
CA GLY A 71 -7.88 -3.21 5.56
C GLY A 71 -8.49 -2.47 6.77
N GLY A 72 -7.67 -1.66 7.45
CA GLY A 72 -8.12 -0.87 8.60
C GLY A 72 -8.29 -1.63 9.91
N ARG A 73 -7.93 -2.91 9.97
CA ARG A 73 -8.07 -3.75 11.16
C ARG A 73 -6.81 -3.75 12.02
N ALA A 74 -6.98 -3.70 13.34
CA ALA A 74 -5.92 -4.01 14.28
C ALA A 74 -5.68 -5.53 14.28
N LEU A 75 -4.42 -5.95 14.31
CA LEU A 75 -4.03 -7.37 14.32
C LEU A 75 -3.36 -7.73 15.64
N ASP A 76 -3.74 -8.87 16.19
CA ASP A 76 -2.93 -9.54 17.22
C ASP A 76 -1.61 -10.04 16.63
N GLU A 77 -0.70 -10.52 17.49
CA GLU A 77 0.65 -10.93 17.05
C GLU A 77 0.63 -12.10 16.07
N LYS A 78 -0.24 -13.09 16.28
CA LYS A 78 -0.37 -14.25 15.37
C LYS A 78 -0.88 -13.85 14.00
N SER A 79 -1.92 -13.02 13.94
CA SER A 79 -2.52 -12.52 12.71
C SER A 79 -1.58 -11.56 12.00
N PHE A 80 -0.83 -10.75 12.74
CA PHE A 80 0.21 -9.89 12.18
C PHE A 80 1.33 -10.69 11.52
N ASN A 81 1.85 -11.74 12.17
CA ASN A 81 2.89 -12.58 11.59
C ASN A 81 2.41 -13.30 10.31
N LYS A 82 1.17 -13.82 10.34
CA LYS A 82 0.54 -14.43 9.16
C LYS A 82 0.36 -13.42 8.02
N TRP A 83 -0.08 -12.20 8.35
CA TRP A 83 -0.22 -11.11 7.39
C TRP A 83 1.13 -10.72 6.79
N MET A 84 2.18 -10.57 7.60
CA MET A 84 3.54 -10.26 7.14
C MET A 84 4.01 -11.27 6.10
N GLU A 85 3.93 -12.57 6.41
CA GLU A 85 4.35 -13.63 5.50
C GLU A 85 3.55 -13.63 4.19
N GLY A 86 2.22 -13.53 4.30
CA GLY A 86 1.33 -13.58 3.13
C GLY A 86 1.45 -12.34 2.24
N ALA A 87 1.38 -11.15 2.83
CA ALA A 87 1.39 -9.89 2.10
C ALA A 87 2.75 -9.66 1.41
N PHE A 88 3.86 -9.87 2.12
CA PHE A 88 5.18 -9.65 1.52
C PHE A 88 5.42 -10.63 0.36
N LYS A 89 5.00 -11.90 0.50
CA LYS A 89 5.14 -12.89 -0.56
C LYS A 89 4.25 -12.60 -1.77
N LYS A 90 3.02 -12.09 -1.58
CA LYS A 90 2.10 -11.72 -2.68
C LYS A 90 2.66 -10.53 -3.45
N HIS A 91 2.91 -9.42 -2.76
CA HIS A 91 3.14 -8.13 -3.41
C HIS A 91 4.57 -7.95 -3.92
N PHE A 92 5.60 -8.37 -3.17
CA PHE A 92 6.99 -8.17 -3.61
C PHE A 92 7.49 -9.20 -4.64
N ARG A 93 6.67 -10.19 -5.00
CA ARG A 93 7.02 -11.16 -6.04
C ARG A 93 6.96 -10.55 -7.44
N ASP A 94 6.08 -9.57 -7.66
CA ASP A 94 5.90 -8.94 -8.96
C ASP A 94 6.94 -7.83 -9.18
N LYS A 95 7.94 -8.13 -10.02
CA LYS A 95 9.03 -7.20 -10.35
C LYS A 95 8.58 -6.01 -11.21
N SER A 96 7.37 -6.06 -11.76
CA SER A 96 6.85 -4.99 -12.60
C SER A 96 6.24 -3.83 -11.80
N ILE A 97 6.17 -3.96 -10.47
CA ILE A 97 5.70 -2.91 -9.58
C ILE A 97 6.77 -1.82 -9.41
N ASP A 98 6.38 -0.59 -9.69
CA ASP A 98 7.22 0.59 -9.52
C ASP A 98 7.18 1.12 -8.09
N TYR A 99 6.00 1.05 -7.45
CA TYR A 99 5.76 1.56 -6.11
C TYR A 99 5.00 0.56 -5.25
N TYR A 100 5.54 0.26 -4.08
CA TYR A 100 4.85 -0.50 -3.05
C TYR A 100 4.29 0.48 -2.02
N LEU A 101 2.98 0.44 -1.80
CA LEU A 101 2.31 1.28 -0.83
C LEU A 101 1.82 0.42 0.33
N ILE A 102 2.49 0.51 1.48
CA ILE A 102 2.15 -0.29 2.67
C ILE A 102 1.43 0.59 3.67
N ASP A 103 0.16 0.27 3.96
CA ASP A 103 -0.61 0.96 4.98
C ASP A 103 -0.56 0.21 6.32
N ILE A 104 0.11 0.83 7.29
CA ILE A 104 0.28 0.26 8.64
C ILE A 104 -0.27 1.18 9.74
N ARG A 105 -1.11 2.16 9.39
CA ARG A 105 -1.62 3.17 10.34
C ARG A 105 -2.29 2.56 11.56
N LYS A 106 -2.98 1.43 11.39
CA LYS A 106 -3.74 0.71 12.43
C LYS A 106 -2.91 -0.30 13.23
N MET A 107 -1.63 -0.44 12.94
CA MET A 107 -0.74 -1.33 13.68
C MET A 107 -0.21 -0.67 14.96
N THR A 108 0.22 -1.49 15.92
CA THR A 108 0.95 -1.03 17.11
C THR A 108 2.33 -0.48 16.73
N GLN A 109 2.94 0.31 17.61
CA GLN A 109 4.27 0.86 17.36
C GLN A 109 5.33 -0.23 17.06
N LYS A 110 5.34 -1.31 17.86
CA LYS A 110 6.22 -2.47 17.64
C LYS A 110 6.03 -3.07 16.24
N GLN A 111 4.78 -3.31 15.83
CA GLN A 111 4.47 -3.84 14.49
C GLN A 111 4.91 -2.87 13.38
N LYS A 112 4.72 -1.55 13.58
CA LYS A 112 5.17 -0.52 12.61
C LYS A 112 6.67 -0.52 12.40
N GLU A 113 7.44 -0.76 13.45
CA GLU A 113 8.89 -0.89 13.41
C GLU A 113 9.30 -2.20 12.72
N THR A 114 8.64 -3.32 13.04
CA THR A 114 8.87 -4.61 12.38
C THR A 114 8.68 -4.53 10.86
N VAL A 115 7.60 -3.91 10.38
CA VAL A 115 7.35 -3.74 8.93
C VAL A 115 8.45 -2.90 8.29
N GLN A 116 8.81 -1.77 8.88
CA GLN A 116 9.84 -0.89 8.33
C GLN A 116 11.21 -1.58 8.26
N ASN A 117 11.59 -2.31 9.31
CA ASN A 117 12.83 -3.06 9.34
C ASN A 117 12.83 -4.18 8.30
N ALA A 118 11.72 -4.91 8.16
CA ALA A 118 11.58 -5.94 7.13
C ALA A 118 11.81 -5.35 5.73
N VAL A 119 11.12 -4.27 5.36
CA VAL A 119 11.29 -3.58 4.06
C VAL A 119 12.72 -3.13 3.84
N ASN A 120 13.35 -2.51 4.85
CA ASN A 120 14.73 -2.02 4.73
C ASN A 120 15.73 -3.17 4.51
N ASN A 121 15.42 -4.38 4.98
CA ASN A 121 16.26 -5.57 4.83
C ASN A 121 15.98 -6.37 3.54
N MET A 122 14.96 -6.02 2.74
CA MET A 122 14.66 -6.70 1.46
C MET A 122 15.59 -6.29 0.31
N GLY A 123 16.44 -5.28 0.51
CA GLY A 123 17.35 -4.74 -0.49
C GLY A 123 17.05 -3.28 -0.83
N GLU A 124 18.09 -2.58 -1.30
CA GLU A 124 18.04 -1.13 -1.51
C GLU A 124 16.99 -0.72 -2.56
N GLU A 125 16.86 -1.50 -3.64
CA GLU A 125 15.91 -1.23 -4.72
C GLU A 125 14.46 -1.28 -4.21
N VAL A 126 14.10 -2.36 -3.52
CA VAL A 126 12.76 -2.53 -2.91
C VAL A 126 12.49 -1.40 -1.93
N ALA A 127 13.43 -1.13 -1.02
CA ALA A 127 13.27 -0.07 -0.04
C ALA A 127 13.05 1.30 -0.70
N LYS A 128 13.74 1.65 -1.80
CA LYS A 128 13.55 2.93 -2.51
C LYS A 128 12.18 3.07 -3.18
N LYS A 129 11.60 1.94 -3.61
CA LYS A 129 10.27 1.84 -4.24
C LYS A 129 9.13 1.80 -3.22
N THR A 130 9.42 1.49 -1.96
CA THR A 130 8.40 1.35 -0.91
C THR A 130 8.08 2.66 -0.19
N TYR A 131 6.78 2.95 -0.09
CA TYR A 131 6.17 4.00 0.69
C TYR A 131 5.36 3.38 1.81
N ILE A 132 5.67 3.75 3.06
CA ILE A 132 4.98 3.25 4.24
C ILE A 132 4.13 4.37 4.83
N ILE A 133 2.81 4.17 4.88
CA ILE A 133 1.87 5.08 5.53
C ILE A 133 1.79 4.73 7.01
N LYS A 134 2.17 5.67 7.88
CA LYS A 134 2.28 5.46 9.34
C LYS A 134 1.38 6.36 10.16
#